data_AF-A0A1B6LBW5-F1
#
_entry.id   AF-A0A1B6LBW5-F1
#
_cell.length_a   1.000
_cell.length_b   1.000
_cell.length_c   1.000
_cell.angle_alpha   90.00
_cell.angle_beta   90.00
_cell.angle_gamma   90.00
#
_symmetry.space_group_name_H-M   'P 1'
#
loop_
_entity.id
_entity.type
_entity.pdbx_description
1 polymer ?
#
loop_
_entity_poly.entity_id
_entity_poly.type
_entity_poly.pdbx_seq_one_letter_code
_entity_poly.pdbx_strand_id
1 'polypeptide(L)'
;MSDLEKHFSEYFIYFYEVMTYWSSLNNKVPEILRPISNQTEQLRLCSRAMLDTDFLMKFPDIKAKLIGKIHSNIEEEMVALDRLQEEVMTLADGLRSRLTSLEKAYSKYNRDADREFDPLTPVNENLLVYAEDIWRCFHTLWLGVQTAIETIDYFDDESIANISKAFLKYNQVETHLHGILDLTFNLRSS
;
A
#
# COMPACT_ATOMS: atom_id res chain seq x y z
N MET A 1 0.88 -7.17 -33.09
CA MET A 1 0.42 -7.36 -31.72
C MET A 1 -1.08 -7.62 -31.75
N SER A 2 -1.52 -8.78 -31.26
CA SER A 2 -2.94 -9.12 -31.13
C SER A 2 -3.63 -8.22 -30.10
N ASP A 3 -4.97 -8.14 -30.14
CA ASP A 3 -5.74 -7.38 -29.14
C ASP A 3 -5.48 -7.91 -27.71
N LEU A 4 -5.31 -9.23 -27.56
CA LEU A 4 -4.99 -9.86 -26.28
C LEU A 4 -3.58 -9.51 -25.79
N GLU A 5 -2.57 -9.58 -26.67
CA GLU A 5 -1.19 -9.19 -26.34
C GLU A 5 -1.11 -7.73 -25.88
N LYS A 6 -1.90 -6.83 -26.49
CA LYS A 6 -1.98 -5.44 -26.06
C LYS A 6 -2.46 -5.30 -24.62
N HIS A 7 -3.53 -6.01 -24.25
CA HIS A 7 -4.06 -5.97 -22.89
C HIS A 7 -3.10 -6.57 -21.86
N PHE A 8 -2.36 -7.62 -22.23
CA PHE A 8 -1.29 -8.16 -21.39
C PHE A 8 -0.16 -7.15 -21.21
N SER A 9 0.31 -6.53 -22.30
CA SER A 9 1.35 -5.50 -22.25
C SER A 9 0.95 -4.34 -21.33
N GLU A 10 -0.25 -3.78 -21.53
CA GLU A 10 -0.77 -2.68 -20.70
C GLU A 10 -0.88 -3.07 -19.22
N TYR A 11 -1.27 -4.31 -18.92
CA TYR A 11 -1.33 -4.82 -17.55
C TYR A 11 0.06 -4.90 -16.91
N PHE A 12 1.02 -5.56 -17.57
CA PHE A 12 2.34 -5.81 -17.00
C PHE A 12 3.22 -4.55 -16.95
N ILE A 13 3.01 -3.57 -17.84
CA ILE A 13 3.60 -2.23 -17.73
C ILE A 13 3.09 -1.56 -16.45
N TYR A 14 1.77 -1.54 -16.23
CA TYR A 14 1.20 -0.90 -15.05
C TYR A 14 1.60 -1.62 -13.75
N PHE A 15 1.66 -2.95 -13.77
CA PHE A 15 2.18 -3.74 -12.64
C PHE A 15 3.61 -3.33 -12.25
N TYR A 16 4.49 -3.11 -13.22
CA TYR A 16 5.83 -2.62 -12.96
C TYR A 16 5.83 -1.23 -12.29
N GLU A 17 4.95 -0.32 -12.73
CA GLU A 17 4.76 0.98 -12.09
C GLU A 17 4.28 0.83 -10.64
N VAL A 18 3.31 -0.06 -10.38
CA VAL A 18 2.81 -0.35 -9.02
C VAL A 18 3.94 -0.89 -8.13
N MET A 19 4.74 -1.83 -8.61
CA MET A 19 5.88 -2.38 -7.86
C MET A 19 6.92 -1.31 -7.53
N THR A 20 7.26 -0.47 -8.51
CA THR A 20 8.23 0.61 -8.32
C THR A 20 7.73 1.60 -7.27
N TYR A 21 6.45 1.98 -7.35
CA TYR A 21 5.83 2.86 -6.38
C TYR A 21 5.83 2.23 -4.99
N TRP A 22 5.43 0.96 -4.85
CA TRP A 22 5.40 0.27 -3.56
C TRP A 22 6.78 0.19 -2.91
N SER A 23 7.81 -0.10 -3.72
CA SER A 23 9.19 -0.11 -3.27
C SER A 23 9.64 1.26 -2.74
N SER A 24 9.16 2.35 -3.34
CA SER A 24 9.45 3.71 -2.89
C SER A 24 8.85 4.04 -1.52
N LEU A 25 7.81 3.31 -1.08
CA LEU A 25 7.15 3.53 0.20
C LEU A 25 8.05 3.20 1.41
N ASN A 26 9.06 2.34 1.21
CA ASN A 26 10.06 2.04 2.23
C ASN A 26 10.77 3.30 2.76
N ASN A 27 10.87 4.36 1.95
CA ASN A 27 11.46 5.63 2.36
C ASN A 27 10.41 6.63 2.85
N LYS A 28 9.23 6.69 2.21
CA LYS A 28 8.17 7.67 2.53
C LYS A 28 7.48 7.38 3.87
N VAL A 29 7.18 6.11 4.15
CA VAL A 29 6.39 5.71 5.33
C VAL A 29 7.10 6.07 6.63
N PRO A 30 8.41 5.80 6.83
CA PRO A 30 9.10 6.23 8.04
C PRO A 30 9.09 7.75 8.26
N GLU A 31 9.16 8.54 7.18
CA GLU A 31 9.12 10.00 7.27
C GLU A 31 7.77 10.52 7.77
N ILE A 32 6.67 9.89 7.32
CA ILE A 32 5.30 10.20 7.75
C ILE A 32 5.04 9.71 9.18
N LEU A 33 5.48 8.50 9.53
CA LEU A 33 5.20 7.91 10.84
C LEU A 33 6.02 8.51 11.97
N ARG A 34 7.20 9.09 11.69
CA ARG A 34 8.06 9.66 12.75
C ARG A 34 7.39 10.80 13.52
N PRO A 35 6.82 11.84 12.88
CA PRO A 35 6.03 12.85 13.58
C PRO A 35 4.91 12.24 14.43
N ILE A 36 4.14 11.31 13.87
CA ILE A 36 2.99 10.68 14.54
C ILE A 36 3.46 9.92 15.79
N SER A 37 4.55 9.15 15.68
CA SER A 37 5.18 8.46 16.80
C SER A 37 5.61 9.44 17.90
N ASN A 38 6.19 10.58 17.54
CA ASN A 38 6.61 11.59 18.51
C ASN A 38 5.41 12.24 19.21
N GLN A 39 4.35 12.57 18.48
CA GLN A 39 3.14 13.18 19.06
C GLN A 39 2.42 12.21 19.99
N THR A 40 2.29 10.94 19.58
CA THR A 40 1.65 9.91 20.42
C THR A 40 2.45 9.64 21.70
N GLU A 41 3.79 9.65 21.64
CA GLU A 41 4.63 9.62 22.84
C GLU A 41 4.38 10.82 23.75
N GLN A 42 4.37 12.04 23.19
CA GLN A 42 4.06 13.26 23.93
C GLN A 42 2.67 13.21 24.57
N LEU A 43 1.67 12.68 23.86
CA LEU A 43 0.32 12.50 24.37
C LEU A 43 0.32 11.59 25.60
N ARG A 44 1.01 10.44 25.53
CA ARG A 44 1.13 9.49 26.65
C ARG A 44 1.83 10.13 27.85
N LEU A 45 2.94 10.82 27.62
CA LEU A 45 3.70 11.52 28.67
C LEU A 45 2.87 12.63 29.32
N CYS A 46 2.24 13.50 28.52
CA CYS A 46 1.39 14.58 29.01
C CYS A 46 0.20 14.05 29.80
N SER A 47 -0.43 12.97 29.32
CA SER A 47 -1.57 12.34 29.99
C SER A 47 -1.19 11.80 31.38
N ARG A 48 0.02 11.26 31.53
CA ARG A 48 0.54 10.72 32.80
C ARG A 48 1.20 11.77 33.70
N ALA A 49 1.52 12.95 33.18
CA ALA A 49 2.18 13.99 33.94
C ALA A 49 1.34 14.46 35.13
N MET A 50 1.96 14.44 36.31
CA MET A 50 1.44 15.05 37.53
C MET A 50 1.99 16.46 37.63
N LEU A 51 1.10 17.45 37.63
CA LEU A 51 1.47 18.87 37.71
C LEU A 51 1.32 19.36 39.15
N ASP A 52 2.21 20.26 39.54
CA ASP A 52 2.18 20.89 40.85
C ASP A 52 0.86 21.65 41.10
N THR A 53 0.40 21.64 42.35
CA THR A 53 -0.91 22.21 42.70
C THR A 53 -0.92 23.73 42.55
N ASP A 54 0.16 24.42 42.94
CA ASP A 54 0.26 25.88 42.79
C ASP A 54 0.33 26.27 41.32
N PHE A 55 0.93 25.43 40.48
CA PHE A 55 0.92 25.60 39.03
C PHE A 55 -0.49 25.45 38.44
N LEU A 56 -1.23 24.41 38.86
CA LEU A 56 -2.61 24.18 38.40
C LEU A 56 -3.58 25.25 38.90
N MET A 57 -3.37 25.87 40.06
CA MET A 57 -4.18 27.01 40.49
C MET A 57 -4.03 28.22 39.55
N LYS A 58 -2.83 28.43 39.00
CA LYS A 58 -2.56 29.51 38.03
C LYS A 58 -3.02 29.16 36.61
N PHE A 59 -2.93 27.89 36.24
CA PHE A 59 -3.26 27.39 34.90
C PHE A 59 -4.12 26.12 34.98
N PRO A 60 -5.40 26.22 35.37
CA PRO A 60 -6.24 25.06 35.69
C PRO A 60 -6.53 24.15 34.49
N ASP A 61 -6.44 24.67 33.27
CA ASP A 61 -6.78 23.96 32.03
C ASP A 61 -5.56 23.63 31.15
N ILE A 62 -4.33 23.89 31.61
CA ILE A 62 -3.13 23.76 30.79
C ILE A 62 -2.91 22.35 30.25
N LYS A 63 -3.16 21.33 31.09
CA LYS A 63 -3.02 19.92 30.69
C LYS A 63 -4.04 19.55 29.61
N ALA A 64 -5.30 19.95 29.78
CA ALA A 64 -6.35 19.70 28.80
C ALA A 64 -6.06 20.42 27.47
N LYS A 65 -5.62 21.68 27.52
CA LYS A 65 -5.21 22.45 26.34
C LYS A 65 -4.04 21.81 25.60
N LEU A 66 -3.02 21.34 26.33
CA LEU A 66 -1.85 20.70 25.75
C LEU A 66 -2.23 19.37 25.08
N ILE A 67 -3.01 18.53 25.77
CA ILE A 67 -3.54 17.28 25.21
C ILE A 67 -4.36 17.55 23.94
N GLY A 68 -5.27 18.52 23.98
CA GLY A 68 -6.07 18.90 22.82
C GLY A 68 -5.22 19.36 21.63
N LYS A 69 -4.15 20.13 21.90
CA LYS A 69 -3.21 20.56 20.85
C LYS A 69 -2.43 19.38 20.26
N ILE A 70 -1.96 18.45 21.09
CA ILE A 70 -1.25 17.24 20.62
C ILE A 70 -2.19 16.40 19.75
N HIS A 71 -3.44 16.17 20.18
CA HIS A 71 -4.44 15.49 19.35
C HIS A 71 -4.64 16.18 18.01
N SER A 72 -4.83 17.50 17.98
CA SER A 72 -5.00 18.25 16.73
C SER A 72 -3.83 18.04 15.78
N ASN A 73 -2.59 18.07 16.29
CA ASN A 73 -1.42 17.84 15.46
C ASN A 73 -1.33 16.39 14.95
N ILE A 74 -1.70 15.39 15.77
CA ILE A 74 -1.77 13.99 15.33
C ILE A 74 -2.72 13.88 14.15
N GLU A 75 -3.92 14.44 14.26
CA GLU A 75 -4.91 14.42 13.17
C GLU A 75 -4.38 15.12 11.90
N GLU A 76 -3.67 16.25 12.04
CA GLU A 76 -3.01 16.91 10.91
C GLU A 76 -1.96 16.03 10.23
N GLU A 77 -1.18 15.28 11.00
CA GLU A 77 -0.18 14.34 10.48
C GLU A 77 -0.82 13.09 9.86
N MET A 78 -1.95 12.62 10.40
CA MET A 78 -2.72 11.49 9.85
C MET A 78 -3.25 11.77 8.44
N VAL A 79 -3.54 13.02 8.09
CA VAL A 79 -3.93 13.39 6.71
C VAL A 79 -2.90 12.95 5.66
N ALA A 80 -1.61 13.00 5.98
CA ALA A 80 -0.56 12.53 5.07
C ALA A 80 -0.60 11.00 4.88
N LEU A 81 -0.96 10.27 5.94
CA LEU A 81 -1.07 8.83 5.93
C LEU A 81 -2.33 8.36 5.19
N ASP A 82 -3.46 9.06 5.38
CA ASP A 82 -4.71 8.80 4.66
C ASP A 82 -4.53 8.99 3.14
N ARG A 83 -3.88 10.09 2.74
CA ARG A 83 -3.54 10.31 1.32
C ARG A 83 -2.67 9.20 0.76
N LEU A 84 -1.70 8.72 1.54
CA LEU A 84 -0.85 7.62 1.11
C LEU A 84 -1.64 6.32 0.93
N GLN A 85 -2.58 6.03 1.83
CA GLN A 85 -3.50 4.89 1.70
C GLN A 85 -4.37 5.02 0.44
N GLU A 86 -4.89 6.20 0.13
CA GLU A 86 -5.67 6.46 -1.09
C GLU A 86 -4.85 6.27 -2.36
N GLU A 87 -3.59 6.72 -2.38
CA GLU A 87 -2.66 6.50 -3.49
C GLU A 87 -2.45 4.99 -3.72
N VAL A 88 -2.21 4.24 -2.65
CA VAL A 88 -2.05 2.78 -2.70
C VAL A 88 -3.32 2.05 -3.16
N MET A 89 -4.49 2.48 -2.70
CA MET A 89 -5.79 1.97 -3.14
C MET A 89 -5.96 2.16 -4.65
N THR A 90 -5.66 3.37 -5.13
CA THR A 90 -5.79 3.74 -6.55
C THR A 90 -4.94 2.84 -7.44
N LEU A 91 -3.75 2.43 -6.98
CA LEU A 91 -2.90 1.49 -7.71
C LEU A 91 -3.52 0.08 -7.78
N ALA A 92 -4.05 -0.42 -6.67
CA ALA A 92 -4.72 -1.73 -6.63
C ALA A 92 -5.98 -1.75 -7.52
N ASP A 93 -6.78 -0.69 -7.51
CA ASP A 93 -7.94 -0.54 -8.38
C ASP A 93 -7.55 -0.39 -9.86
N GLY A 94 -6.44 0.30 -10.12
CA GLY A 94 -5.86 0.41 -11.47
C GLY A 94 -5.45 -0.96 -12.05
N LEU A 95 -4.94 -1.86 -11.20
CA LEU A 95 -4.68 -3.26 -11.59
C LEU A 95 -6.00 -3.99 -11.84
N ARG A 96 -7.00 -3.85 -10.96
CA ARG A 96 -8.29 -4.52 -11.13
C ARG A 96 -8.99 -4.14 -12.43
N SER A 97 -8.96 -2.86 -12.77
CA SER A 97 -9.55 -2.35 -14.01
C SER A 97 -8.91 -2.97 -15.25
N ARG A 98 -7.58 -3.03 -15.28
CA ARG A 98 -6.82 -3.67 -16.39
C ARG A 98 -7.04 -5.18 -16.44
N LEU A 99 -7.07 -5.85 -15.29
CA LEU A 99 -7.40 -7.28 -15.20
C LEU A 99 -8.79 -7.56 -15.79
N THR A 100 -9.78 -6.73 -15.49
CA THR A 100 -11.14 -6.88 -16.03
C THR A 100 -11.18 -6.74 -17.55
N SER A 101 -10.39 -5.81 -18.11
CA SER A 101 -10.27 -5.65 -19.57
C SER A 101 -9.55 -6.84 -20.20
N LEU A 102 -8.51 -7.34 -19.54
CA LEU A 102 -7.76 -8.52 -19.94
C LEU A 102 -8.63 -9.79 -19.96
N GLU A 103 -9.41 -10.04 -18.90
CA GLU A 103 -10.37 -11.16 -18.80
C GLU A 103 -11.37 -11.11 -19.98
N LYS A 104 -11.86 -9.92 -20.34
CA LYS A 104 -12.75 -9.73 -21.49
C LYS A 104 -12.07 -10.03 -22.82
N ALA A 105 -10.84 -9.55 -23.02
CA ALA A 105 -10.07 -9.83 -24.24
C ALA A 105 -9.80 -11.34 -24.36
N TYR A 106 -9.40 -11.98 -23.26
CA TYR A 106 -9.13 -13.41 -23.18
C TYR A 106 -10.38 -14.25 -23.48
N SER A 107 -11.57 -13.85 -23.01
CA SER A 107 -12.81 -14.58 -23.29
C SER A 107 -13.21 -14.64 -24.77
N LYS A 108 -12.74 -13.67 -25.58
CA LYS A 108 -13.00 -13.58 -27.03
C LYS A 108 -11.91 -14.23 -27.87
N TYR A 109 -10.82 -14.62 -27.24
CA TYR A 109 -9.64 -15.15 -27.91
C TYR A 109 -9.86 -16.60 -28.34
N ASN A 110 -9.51 -16.89 -29.59
CA ASN A 110 -9.61 -18.24 -30.13
C ASN A 110 -8.37 -19.06 -29.73
N ARG A 111 -8.53 -19.97 -28.76
CA ARG A 111 -7.43 -20.79 -28.22
C ARG A 111 -6.77 -21.72 -29.25
N ASP A 112 -7.46 -22.04 -30.34
CA ASP A 112 -6.93 -22.95 -31.37
C ASP A 112 -6.04 -22.25 -32.40
N ALA A 113 -5.93 -20.91 -32.36
CA ALA A 113 -5.19 -20.13 -33.36
C ALA A 113 -3.68 -19.94 -33.06
N ASP A 114 -3.23 -20.13 -31.82
CA ASP A 114 -1.86 -19.82 -31.35
C ASP A 114 -1.26 -21.02 -30.61
N ARG A 115 -0.96 -22.09 -31.35
CA ARG A 115 -0.24 -23.26 -30.82
C ARG A 115 1.22 -23.29 -31.24
N GLU A 116 1.86 -22.14 -31.38
CA GLU A 116 3.32 -22.13 -31.50
C GLU A 116 3.91 -22.13 -30.09
N PHE A 117 4.42 -23.29 -29.68
CA PHE A 117 5.05 -23.47 -28.38
C PHE A 117 6.37 -22.70 -28.34
N ASP A 118 6.43 -21.64 -27.54
CA ASP A 118 7.68 -20.95 -27.20
C ASP A 118 8.06 -21.29 -25.75
N PRO A 119 9.18 -22.00 -25.51
CA PRO A 119 9.66 -22.29 -24.15
C PRO A 119 9.99 -21.03 -23.33
N LEU A 120 10.21 -19.90 -23.98
CA LEU A 120 10.64 -18.64 -23.36
C LEU A 120 9.48 -17.70 -23.04
N THR A 121 8.26 -17.99 -23.53
CA THR A 121 7.09 -17.12 -23.35
C THR A 121 5.99 -17.90 -22.63
N PRO A 122 5.51 -17.43 -21.45
CA PRO A 122 4.40 -18.09 -20.77
C PRO A 122 3.16 -18.11 -21.66
N VAL A 123 2.45 -19.24 -21.69
CA VAL A 123 1.16 -19.34 -22.39
C VAL A 123 0.14 -18.35 -21.80
N ASN A 124 -0.79 -17.87 -22.63
CA ASN A 124 -1.79 -16.87 -22.24
C ASN A 124 -2.60 -17.24 -20.98
N GLU A 125 -2.86 -18.53 -20.76
CA GLU A 125 -3.51 -19.01 -19.53
C GLU A 125 -2.68 -18.70 -18.27
N ASN A 126 -1.37 -18.91 -18.32
CA ASN A 126 -0.47 -18.60 -17.21
C ASN A 126 -0.35 -17.09 -16.98
N LEU A 127 -0.29 -16.31 -18.07
CA LEU A 127 -0.26 -14.85 -17.97
C LEU A 127 -1.52 -14.29 -17.28
N LEU A 128 -2.70 -14.87 -17.56
CA LEU A 128 -3.94 -14.48 -16.89
C LEU A 128 -3.91 -14.83 -15.39
N VAL A 129 -3.41 -16.03 -15.04
CA VAL A 129 -3.24 -16.44 -13.63
C VAL A 129 -2.29 -15.50 -12.90
N TYR A 130 -1.15 -15.14 -13.50
CA TYR A 130 -0.23 -14.15 -12.93
C TYR A 130 -0.90 -12.80 -12.73
N ALA A 131 -1.69 -12.33 -13.70
CA ALA A 131 -2.43 -11.09 -13.56
C ALA A 131 -3.41 -11.13 -12.38
N GLU A 132 -4.15 -12.22 -12.19
CA GLU A 132 -5.03 -12.40 -11.04
C GLU A 132 -4.26 -12.37 -9.70
N ASP A 133 -3.17 -13.11 -9.62
CA ASP A 133 -2.36 -13.23 -8.39
C ASP A 133 -1.73 -11.89 -8.01
N ILE A 134 -1.23 -11.12 -8.99
CA ILE A 134 -0.71 -9.76 -8.78
C ILE A 134 -1.76 -8.86 -8.15
N TRP A 135 -2.97 -8.81 -8.72
CA TRP A 135 -4.02 -7.94 -8.20
C TRP A 135 -4.42 -8.36 -6.77
N ARG A 136 -4.62 -9.65 -6.52
CA ARG A 136 -4.95 -10.18 -5.18
C ARG A 136 -3.87 -9.81 -4.17
N CYS A 137 -2.60 -9.91 -4.56
CA CYS A 137 -1.47 -9.55 -3.72
C CYS A 137 -1.53 -8.08 -3.30
N PHE A 138 -1.61 -7.15 -4.25
CA PHE A 138 -1.65 -5.72 -3.93
C PHE A 138 -2.92 -5.30 -3.19
N HIS A 139 -4.07 -5.89 -3.52
CA HIS A 139 -5.30 -5.65 -2.79
C HIS A 139 -5.19 -6.09 -1.32
N THR A 140 -4.58 -7.25 -1.06
CA THR A 140 -4.34 -7.75 0.30
C THR A 140 -3.37 -6.85 1.08
N LEU A 141 -2.30 -6.38 0.42
CA LEU A 141 -1.37 -5.44 1.04
C LEU A 141 -2.07 -4.12 1.41
N TRP A 142 -2.88 -3.57 0.50
CA TRP A 142 -3.67 -2.36 0.75
C TRP A 142 -4.64 -2.54 1.92
N LEU A 143 -5.42 -3.63 1.94
CA LEU A 143 -6.33 -3.92 3.06
C LEU A 143 -5.59 -4.01 4.40
N GLY A 144 -4.39 -4.59 4.39
CA GLY A 144 -3.54 -4.64 5.58
C GLY A 144 -3.11 -3.26 6.07
N VAL A 145 -2.77 -2.36 5.16
CA VAL A 145 -2.44 -0.95 5.46
C VAL A 145 -3.66 -0.21 6.00
N GLN A 146 -4.79 -0.28 5.29
CA GLN A 146 -6.05 0.36 5.70
C GLN A 146 -6.46 -0.08 7.11
N THR A 147 -6.44 -1.40 7.36
CA THR A 147 -6.80 -1.93 8.68
C THR A 147 -5.90 -1.37 9.77
N ALA A 148 -4.59 -1.31 9.53
CA ALA A 148 -3.65 -0.80 10.53
C ALA A 148 -3.84 0.69 10.83
N ILE A 149 -4.25 1.48 9.84
CA ILE A 149 -4.56 2.91 9.98
C ILE A 149 -5.87 3.10 10.75
N GLU A 150 -6.94 2.40 10.35
CA GLU A 150 -8.27 2.51 10.96
C GLU A 150 -8.32 2.02 12.42
N THR A 151 -7.42 1.12 12.81
CA THR A 151 -7.35 0.57 14.18
C THR A 151 -6.29 1.23 15.05
N ILE A 152 -5.79 2.41 14.69
CA ILE A 152 -4.75 3.10 15.45
C ILE A 152 -5.24 3.44 16.87
N ASP A 153 -4.47 3.06 17.89
CA ASP A 153 -4.63 3.55 19.26
C ASP A 153 -3.43 4.43 19.63
N TYR A 154 -3.67 5.74 19.81
CA TYR A 154 -2.63 6.71 20.16
C TYR A 154 -2.02 6.48 21.55
N PHE A 155 -2.67 5.69 22.41
CA PHE A 155 -2.16 5.30 23.73
C PHE A 155 -1.37 4.00 23.73
N ASP A 156 -1.34 3.29 22.61
CA ASP A 156 -0.57 2.07 22.41
C ASP A 156 0.64 2.32 21.51
N ASP A 157 1.84 2.14 22.07
CA ASP A 157 3.11 2.28 21.36
C ASP A 157 3.22 1.31 20.17
N GLU A 158 2.57 0.14 20.22
CA GLU A 158 2.63 -0.85 19.14
C GLU A 158 1.77 -0.47 17.94
N SER A 159 0.72 0.34 18.12
CA SER A 159 -0.23 0.70 17.06
C SER A 159 0.44 1.45 15.90
N ILE A 160 1.36 2.38 16.17
CA ILE A 160 2.14 3.06 15.11
C ILE A 160 3.09 2.08 14.41
N ALA A 161 3.73 1.20 15.18
CA ALA A 161 4.61 0.18 14.62
C ALA A 161 3.85 -0.81 13.71
N ASN A 162 2.57 -1.08 13.99
CA ASN A 162 1.73 -1.97 13.18
C ASN A 162 1.46 -1.40 11.78
N ILE A 163 1.35 -0.08 11.63
CA ILE A 163 1.24 0.58 10.32
C ILE A 163 2.53 0.36 9.53
N SER A 164 3.70 0.59 10.14
CA SER A 164 4.99 0.33 9.48
C SER A 164 5.12 -1.14 9.05
N LYS A 165 4.77 -2.08 9.95
CA LYS A 165 4.77 -3.52 9.64
C LYS A 165 3.84 -3.85 8.47
N ALA A 166 2.67 -3.20 8.36
CA ALA A 166 1.73 -3.44 7.28
C ALA A 166 2.33 -3.10 5.91
N PHE A 167 3.01 -1.96 5.78
CA PHE A 167 3.73 -1.60 4.55
C PHE A 167 4.88 -2.57 4.23
N LEU A 168 5.63 -2.99 5.26
CA LEU A 168 6.77 -3.91 5.11
C LEU A 168 6.38 -5.34 4.73
N LYS A 169 5.10 -5.72 4.80
CA LYS A 169 4.63 -7.02 4.29
C LYS A 169 4.93 -7.19 2.80
N TYR A 170 5.10 -6.11 2.05
CA TYR A 170 5.55 -6.15 0.66
C TYR A 170 6.87 -6.92 0.48
N ASN A 171 7.81 -6.74 1.40
CA ASN A 171 9.13 -7.39 1.30
C ASN A 171 9.02 -8.94 1.35
N GLN A 172 7.91 -9.47 1.87
CA GLN A 172 7.65 -10.92 1.91
C GLN A 172 7.20 -11.48 0.56
N VAL A 173 6.62 -10.63 -0.29
CA VAL A 173 6.07 -11.01 -1.61
C VAL A 173 6.90 -10.47 -2.77
N GLU A 174 7.81 -9.53 -2.50
CA GLU A 174 8.62 -8.84 -3.50
C GLU A 174 9.38 -9.80 -4.42
N THR A 175 10.02 -10.85 -3.89
CA THR A 175 10.77 -11.83 -4.70
C THR A 175 9.86 -12.57 -5.67
N HIS A 176 8.65 -12.94 -5.23
CA HIS A 176 7.68 -13.61 -6.09
C HIS A 176 7.19 -12.69 -7.22
N LEU A 177 6.88 -11.43 -6.89
CA LEU A 177 6.45 -10.42 -7.85
C LEU A 177 7.54 -10.11 -8.89
N HIS A 178 8.81 -10.05 -8.47
CA HIS A 178 9.95 -9.93 -9.39
C HIS A 178 10.06 -11.15 -10.32
N GLY A 179 9.86 -12.36 -9.81
CA GLY A 179 9.82 -13.56 -10.65
C GLY A 179 8.77 -13.49 -11.75
N ILE A 180 7.58 -12.95 -11.45
CA ILE A 180 6.55 -12.71 -12.47
C ILE A 180 7.02 -11.65 -13.47
N LEU A 181 7.58 -10.52 -13.01
CA LEU A 181 8.10 -9.46 -13.90
C LEU A 181 9.14 -9.98 -14.89
N ASP A 182 10.03 -10.86 -14.46
CA ASP A 182 11.08 -11.45 -15.29
C ASP A 182 10.47 -12.35 -16.38
N LEU A 183 9.49 -13.18 -16.00
CA LEU A 183 8.75 -14.05 -16.94
C LEU A 183 7.92 -13.24 -17.95
N THR A 184 7.54 -12.01 -17.61
CA THR A 184 6.75 -11.12 -18.47
C THR A 184 7.58 -9.96 -19.04
N PHE A 185 8.91 -10.08 -19.10
CA PHE A 185 9.80 -9.01 -19.59
C PHE A 185 9.49 -8.59 -21.04
N ASN A 186 9.24 -9.56 -21.92
CA ASN A 186 8.99 -9.30 -23.35
C ASN A 186 7.72 -8.46 -23.58
N LEU A 187 6.70 -8.64 -22.74
CA LEU A 187 5.43 -7.91 -22.82
C LEU A 187 5.57 -6.42 -22.44
N ARG A 188 6.66 -6.05 -21.76
CA ARG A 188 6.94 -4.67 -21.32
C ARG A 188 7.92 -3.93 -22.22
N SER A 189 8.60 -4.65 -23.12
CA SER A 189 9.69 -4.12 -23.96
C SER A 189 9.31 -4.02 -25.44
N SER A 190 8.05 -4.30 -25.77
CA SER A 190 7.50 -4.36 -27.13
C SER A 190 6.88 -3.04 -27.58
#